data_AF-A0A7C7Z2A7-F1
#
_entry.id   AF-A0A7C7Z2A7-F1
#
_cell.length_a   1.000
_cell.length_b   1.000
_cell.length_c   1.000
_cell.angle_alpha   90.00
_cell.angle_beta   90.00
_cell.angle_gamma   90.00
#
_symmetry.space_group_name_H-M   'P 1'
#
loop_
_entity.id
_entity.type
_entity.pdbx_description
1 polymer ?
#
loop_
_entity_poly.entity_id
_entity_poly.type
_entity_poly.pdbx_seq_one_letter_code
_entity_poly.pdbx_strand_id
1 'polypeptide(L)'
;YVRDRELPVEVVELSPEVDQTFWVNLIGRGYPTPVREFRWCTDRMKIRPQQRFIEENEETFGSPPIVHFLLGTRYDESTSRQRTMEAHTRRGSDIHSHGTMPTAGVIRPIEDWTTDDVWNYLLKEDWAGGGQNPFYEINQTLAILYKDAAGGECPVIHDPTKQTCAGSRFGCWTCTVVDVDSSLREMIDSGRESYSVDNLSSLADFRDLLRDERNLPENRVQGRNRRGRILVQRDGSVGVGSYTIDYRKKLLTRLIELQERVGDTLITDEEVSRIYQIWAEEQADLALLLERKLEAGE
;
A
#
# COMPACT_ATOMS: atom_id res chain seq x y z
N TYR A 1 18.40 10.13 16.45
CA TYR A 1 19.47 9.11 16.32
C TYR A 1 20.41 9.38 15.16
N VAL A 2 19.97 9.30 13.89
CA VAL A 2 20.83 9.52 12.70
C VAL A 2 21.59 10.85 12.78
N ARG A 3 20.87 11.95 13.03
CA ARG A 3 21.46 13.29 13.23
C ARG A 3 22.43 13.33 14.41
N ASP A 4 22.01 12.81 15.56
CA ASP A 4 22.78 12.84 16.82
C ASP A 4 24.09 12.03 16.76
N ARG A 5 24.16 11.06 15.83
CA ARG A 5 25.32 10.19 15.61
C ARG A 5 26.11 10.52 14.34
N GLU A 6 25.74 11.60 13.66
CA GLU A 6 26.37 12.04 12.40
C GLU A 6 26.49 10.91 11.37
N LEU A 7 25.48 10.03 11.31
CA LEU A 7 25.49 8.93 10.36
C LEU A 7 25.23 9.47 8.94
N PRO A 8 25.90 8.92 7.91
CA PRO A 8 25.72 9.31 6.51
C PRO A 8 24.41 8.71 5.95
N VAL A 9 23.28 9.07 6.55
CA VAL A 9 21.95 8.60 6.19
C VAL A 9 21.07 9.83 5.96
N GLU A 10 20.50 9.89 4.75
CA GLU A 10 19.47 10.86 4.40
C GLU A 10 18.11 10.17 4.41
N VAL A 11 17.08 10.89 4.88
CA VAL A 11 15.69 10.43 4.85
C VAL A 11 14.95 11.30 3.86
N VAL A 12 14.50 10.70 2.76
CA VAL A 12 13.71 11.36 1.73
C VAL A 12 12.31 10.75 1.72
N GLU A 13 11.29 11.59 1.89
CA GLU A 13 9.90 11.19 1.76
C GLU A 13 9.47 11.23 0.29
N LEU A 14 9.04 10.08 -0.24
CA LEU A 14 8.61 9.97 -1.63
C LEU A 14 7.09 9.91 -1.69
N SER A 15 6.50 10.84 -2.43
CA SER A 15 5.05 10.90 -2.66
C SER A 15 4.71 10.66 -4.13
N PRO A 16 3.60 9.96 -4.43
CA PRO A 16 3.08 9.87 -5.78
C PRO A 16 2.67 11.24 -6.31
N GLU A 17 2.78 11.44 -7.62
CA GLU A 17 2.09 12.54 -8.27
C GLU A 17 0.60 12.44 -8.01
N VAL A 18 -0.07 13.59 -7.94
CA VAL A 18 -1.52 13.68 -7.73
C VAL A 18 -2.28 12.78 -8.68
N ASP A 19 -1.85 12.73 -9.95
CA ASP A 19 -2.46 11.88 -10.97
C ASP A 19 -2.34 10.37 -10.67
N GLN A 20 -1.38 9.97 -9.86
CA GLN A 20 -1.08 8.60 -9.45
C GLN A 20 -1.64 8.21 -8.07
N THR A 21 -2.25 9.16 -7.34
CA THR A 21 -2.83 8.92 -6.00
C THR A 21 -4.00 7.95 -6.03
N PHE A 22 -4.34 7.42 -4.85
CA PHE A 22 -5.39 6.42 -4.68
C PHE A 22 -6.75 6.95 -5.13
N TRP A 23 -7.16 8.12 -4.62
CA TRP A 23 -8.48 8.67 -4.87
C TRP A 23 -8.65 9.18 -6.30
N VAL A 24 -7.61 9.79 -6.89
CA VAL A 24 -7.69 10.24 -8.29
C VAL A 24 -7.86 9.05 -9.24
N ASN A 25 -7.22 7.91 -8.97
CA ASN A 25 -7.40 6.70 -9.78
C ASN A 25 -8.75 6.00 -9.50
N LEU A 26 -9.15 5.87 -8.25
CA LEU A 26 -10.38 5.18 -7.87
C LEU A 26 -11.63 6.02 -8.19
N ILE A 27 -11.70 7.25 -7.68
CA ILE A 27 -12.84 8.15 -7.81
C ILE A 27 -12.78 8.93 -9.12
N GLY A 28 -11.62 9.46 -9.51
CA GLY A 28 -11.48 10.18 -10.77
C GLY A 28 -11.67 9.25 -11.97
N ARG A 29 -10.77 8.27 -12.13
CA ARG A 29 -10.76 7.35 -13.29
C ARG A 29 -11.75 6.18 -13.19
N GLY A 30 -12.30 5.92 -12.01
CA GLY A 30 -13.22 4.80 -11.80
C GLY A 30 -12.51 3.44 -11.78
N TYR A 31 -11.25 3.37 -11.36
CA TYR A 31 -10.57 2.08 -11.21
C TYR A 31 -11.21 1.27 -10.10
N PRO A 32 -11.48 -0.04 -10.31
CA PRO A 32 -11.95 -0.89 -9.24
C PRO A 32 -10.90 -0.96 -8.12
N THR A 33 -11.36 -1.10 -6.88
CA THR A 33 -10.48 -1.24 -5.73
C THR A 33 -9.51 -2.41 -5.92
N PRO A 34 -8.23 -2.29 -5.50
CA PRO A 34 -7.20 -3.28 -5.81
C PRO A 34 -7.55 -4.70 -5.36
N VAL A 35 -7.22 -5.67 -6.21
CA VAL A 35 -7.30 -7.12 -5.92
C VAL A 35 -5.94 -7.78 -6.14
N ARG A 36 -5.79 -9.07 -5.78
CA ARG A 36 -4.49 -9.76 -5.85
C ARG A 36 -3.89 -9.72 -7.25
N GLU A 37 -4.72 -9.87 -8.28
CA GLU A 37 -4.39 -9.91 -9.70
C GLU A 37 -4.27 -8.51 -10.33
N PHE A 38 -4.82 -7.49 -9.67
CA PHE A 38 -4.87 -6.12 -10.20
C PHE A 38 -4.53 -5.09 -9.11
N ARG A 39 -3.25 -5.04 -8.74
CA ARG A 39 -2.69 -4.16 -7.70
C ARG A 39 -2.12 -2.86 -8.28
N TRP A 40 -2.98 -2.08 -8.94
CA TRP A 40 -2.54 -0.83 -9.58
C TRP A 40 -1.92 0.18 -8.60
N CYS A 41 -2.30 0.15 -7.32
CA CYS A 41 -1.74 1.04 -6.30
C CYS A 41 -0.26 0.75 -6.00
N THR A 42 0.20 -0.50 -6.11
CA THR A 42 1.61 -0.85 -5.89
C THR A 42 2.51 -0.17 -6.93
N ASP A 43 2.16 -0.29 -8.20
CA ASP A 43 2.91 0.35 -9.29
C ASP A 43 2.90 1.88 -9.11
N ARG A 44 1.71 2.47 -9.05
CA ARG A 44 1.51 3.92 -9.11
C ARG A 44 1.98 4.66 -7.86
N MET A 45 1.70 4.11 -6.69
CA MET A 45 1.93 4.81 -5.42
C MET A 45 3.20 4.38 -4.70
N LYS A 46 3.78 3.22 -5.03
CA LYS A 46 5.00 2.73 -4.37
C LYS A 46 6.18 2.66 -5.32
N ILE A 47 6.04 2.07 -6.50
CA ILE A 47 7.17 1.82 -7.41
C ILE A 47 7.56 3.08 -8.18
N ARG A 48 6.60 3.75 -8.84
CA ARG A 48 6.90 4.94 -9.66
C ARG A 48 7.56 6.09 -8.90
N PRO A 49 7.14 6.44 -7.66
CA PRO A 49 7.81 7.51 -6.92
C PRO A 49 9.28 7.19 -6.62
N GLN A 50 9.60 5.92 -6.34
CA GLN A 50 10.97 5.46 -6.15
C GLN A 50 11.79 5.49 -7.44
N GLN A 51 11.21 5.03 -8.56
CA GLN A 51 11.88 5.07 -9.86
C GLN A 51 12.19 6.50 -10.28
N ARG A 52 11.20 7.40 -10.20
CA ARG A 52 11.38 8.81 -10.53
C ARG A 52 12.47 9.46 -9.67
N PHE A 53 12.48 9.19 -8.36
CA PHE A 53 13.52 9.71 -7.47
C PHE A 53 14.93 9.27 -7.91
N ILE A 54 15.11 8.00 -8.28
CA ILE A 54 16.40 7.50 -8.78
C ILE A 54 16.78 8.18 -10.10
N GLU A 55 15.82 8.36 -11.01
CA GLU A 55 16.03 8.99 -12.32
C GLU A 55 16.34 10.49 -12.23
N GLU A 56 15.73 11.20 -11.27
CA GLU A 56 15.91 12.66 -11.08
C GLU A 56 17.23 13.02 -10.36
N ASN A 57 17.92 12.06 -9.74
CA ASN A 57 19.15 12.26 -8.96
C ASN A 57 20.34 11.54 -9.61
N GLU A 58 20.57 11.81 -10.90
CA GLU A 58 21.62 11.18 -11.71
C GLU A 58 23.02 11.41 -11.12
N GLU A 59 23.28 12.57 -10.51
CA GLU A 59 24.56 12.87 -9.86
C GLU A 59 24.87 11.93 -8.68
N THR A 60 23.83 11.37 -8.06
CA THR A 60 23.95 10.44 -6.93
C THR A 60 23.99 8.99 -7.41
N PHE A 61 23.11 8.61 -8.33
CA PHE A 61 22.92 7.21 -8.72
C PHE A 61 23.59 6.82 -10.05
N GLY A 62 23.93 7.78 -10.90
CA GLY A 62 24.51 7.58 -12.24
C GLY A 62 23.50 7.23 -13.34
N SER A 63 23.98 7.15 -14.58
CA SER A 63 23.21 6.73 -15.76
C SER A 63 24.00 5.69 -16.58
N PRO A 64 23.61 4.40 -16.56
CA PRO A 64 22.45 3.84 -15.87
C PRO A 64 22.63 3.84 -14.34
N PRO A 65 21.53 3.90 -13.56
CA PRO A 65 21.60 4.02 -12.11
C PRO A 65 22.17 2.74 -11.47
N ILE A 66 23.09 2.88 -10.52
CA ILE A 66 23.64 1.79 -9.71
C ILE A 66 23.13 1.95 -8.28
N VAL A 67 22.19 1.10 -7.88
CA VAL A 67 21.50 1.20 -6.58
C VAL A 67 21.52 -0.15 -5.87
N HIS A 68 21.76 -0.14 -4.56
CA HIS A 68 21.63 -1.31 -3.71
C HIS A 68 20.48 -1.12 -2.73
N PHE A 69 19.49 -2.01 -2.78
CA PHE A 69 18.36 -2.00 -1.87
C PHE A 69 18.67 -2.84 -0.64
N LEU A 70 18.61 -2.23 0.53
CA LEU A 70 18.71 -2.93 1.81
C LEU A 70 17.30 -3.28 2.30
N LEU A 71 16.96 -4.56 2.31
CA LEU A 71 15.62 -5.04 2.65
C LEU A 71 15.65 -5.99 3.85
N GLY A 72 14.63 -5.92 4.69
CA GLY A 72 14.42 -6.83 5.81
C GLY A 72 13.63 -8.10 5.46
N THR A 73 13.70 -8.59 4.21
CA THR A 73 12.97 -9.79 3.79
C THR A 73 13.61 -11.06 4.35
N ARG A 74 12.78 -12.03 4.75
CA ARG A 74 13.22 -13.23 5.49
C ARG A 74 12.54 -14.48 4.97
N TYR A 75 13.23 -15.62 5.03
CA TYR A 75 12.67 -16.92 4.62
C TYR A 75 11.45 -17.30 5.47
N ASP A 76 11.44 -16.91 6.75
CA ASP A 76 10.36 -17.15 7.73
C ASP A 76 9.08 -16.33 7.46
N GLU A 77 9.04 -15.41 6.48
CA GLU A 77 7.86 -14.55 6.27
C GLU A 77 6.65 -15.28 5.65
N SER A 78 6.88 -16.24 4.75
CA SER A 78 5.87 -17.17 4.20
C SER A 78 6.52 -18.12 3.18
N THR A 79 5.89 -19.27 2.92
CA THR A 79 6.31 -20.22 1.89
C THR A 79 6.44 -19.59 0.50
N SER A 80 5.55 -18.65 0.14
CA SER A 80 5.64 -17.96 -1.15
C SER A 80 6.88 -17.07 -1.22
N ARG A 81 7.22 -16.38 -0.13
CA ARG A 81 8.37 -15.47 -0.05
C ARG A 81 9.66 -16.25 -0.11
N GLN A 82 9.73 -17.37 0.61
CA GLN A 82 10.86 -18.29 0.56
C GLN A 82 11.16 -18.73 -0.88
N ARG A 83 10.15 -19.24 -1.61
CA ARG A 83 10.33 -19.67 -3.01
C ARG A 83 10.84 -18.53 -3.91
N THR A 84 10.30 -17.33 -3.74
CA THR A 84 10.76 -16.15 -4.49
C THR A 84 12.21 -15.78 -4.14
N MET A 85 12.56 -15.79 -2.86
CA MET A 85 13.91 -15.49 -2.40
C MET A 85 14.92 -16.49 -2.93
N GLU A 86 14.61 -17.79 -2.89
CA GLU A 86 15.45 -18.86 -3.43
C GLU A 86 15.66 -18.70 -4.95
N ALA A 87 14.61 -18.36 -5.69
CA ALA A 87 14.69 -18.15 -7.15
C ALA A 87 15.55 -16.95 -7.56
N HIS A 88 15.64 -15.91 -6.72
CA HIS A 88 16.41 -14.69 -7.00
C HIS A 88 17.79 -14.65 -6.33
N THR A 89 18.19 -15.74 -5.68
CA THR A 89 19.50 -15.84 -5.03
C THR A 89 20.59 -16.17 -6.04
N ARG A 90 21.57 -15.27 -6.18
CA ARG A 90 22.80 -15.54 -6.94
C ARG A 90 23.72 -16.39 -6.06
N ARG A 91 24.04 -17.61 -6.50
CA ARG A 91 24.98 -18.49 -5.79
C ARG A 91 26.36 -17.83 -5.71
N GLY A 92 26.83 -17.52 -4.49
CA GLY A 92 28.20 -17.08 -4.23
C GLY A 92 28.41 -15.60 -3.87
N SER A 93 27.35 -14.81 -3.68
CA SER A 93 27.46 -13.42 -3.17
C SER A 93 26.27 -13.03 -2.30
N ASP A 94 26.51 -12.15 -1.33
CA ASP A 94 25.48 -11.58 -0.44
C ASP A 94 24.61 -10.50 -1.13
N ILE A 95 24.85 -10.24 -2.42
CA ILE A 95 24.09 -9.32 -3.26
C ILE A 95 23.22 -10.13 -4.23
N HIS A 96 21.91 -10.03 -4.04
CA HIS A 96 20.91 -10.70 -4.86
C HIS A 96 20.43 -9.81 -6.00
N SER A 97 19.79 -10.42 -7.00
CA SER A 97 19.23 -9.68 -8.15
C SER A 97 17.96 -8.94 -7.75
N HIS A 98 17.80 -7.67 -8.14
CA HIS A 98 16.53 -6.94 -8.00
C HIS A 98 15.39 -7.52 -8.86
N GLY A 99 15.73 -8.26 -9.92
CA GLY A 99 14.76 -8.90 -10.82
C GLY A 99 14.23 -7.99 -11.93
N THR A 100 13.93 -6.72 -11.64
CA THR A 100 13.42 -5.75 -12.64
C THR A 100 14.42 -4.69 -13.07
N MET A 101 15.37 -4.32 -12.22
CA MET A 101 16.40 -3.32 -12.51
C MET A 101 17.75 -4.04 -12.56
N PRO A 102 18.30 -4.30 -13.76
CA PRO A 102 19.49 -5.15 -13.92
C PRO A 102 20.74 -4.63 -13.20
N THR A 103 20.85 -3.31 -13.08
CA THR A 103 21.96 -2.60 -12.44
C THR A 103 21.81 -2.49 -10.92
N ALA A 104 20.71 -3.00 -10.36
CA ALA A 104 20.44 -2.92 -8.93
C ALA A 104 20.68 -4.25 -8.20
N GLY A 105 21.30 -4.14 -7.02
CA GLY A 105 21.48 -5.22 -6.07
C GLY A 105 20.47 -5.19 -4.93
N VAL A 106 20.18 -6.33 -4.34
CA VAL A 106 19.36 -6.45 -3.13
C VAL A 106 20.19 -7.12 -2.04
N ILE A 107 20.27 -6.49 -0.87
CA ILE A 107 20.98 -6.99 0.32
C ILE A 107 19.92 -7.29 1.39
N ARG A 108 19.98 -8.49 1.98
CA ARG A 108 18.99 -8.99 2.96
C ARG A 108 19.68 -9.49 4.24
N PRO A 109 20.13 -8.59 5.14
CA PRO A 109 21.03 -8.95 6.25
C PRO A 109 20.43 -9.91 7.28
N ILE A 110 19.10 -10.00 7.34
CA ILE A 110 18.36 -10.79 8.32
C ILE A 110 17.58 -11.93 7.65
N GLU A 111 17.99 -12.36 6.44
CA GLU A 111 17.19 -13.30 5.64
C GLU A 111 16.91 -14.65 6.33
N ASP A 112 17.84 -15.10 7.17
CA ASP A 112 17.74 -16.34 7.95
C ASP A 112 17.08 -16.15 9.33
N TRP A 113 16.71 -14.92 9.70
CA TRP A 113 16.13 -14.65 11.02
C TRP A 113 14.66 -15.07 11.09
N THR A 114 14.31 -15.75 12.17
CA THR A 114 12.92 -16.00 12.54
C THR A 114 12.26 -14.72 13.06
N THR A 115 10.94 -14.72 13.15
CA THR A 115 10.19 -13.60 13.74
C THR A 115 10.58 -13.35 15.20
N ASP A 116 10.90 -14.41 15.94
CA ASP A 116 11.32 -14.32 17.33
C ASP A 116 12.73 -13.72 17.44
N ASP A 117 13.65 -14.07 16.53
CA ASP A 117 14.99 -13.45 16.49
C ASP A 117 14.90 -11.93 16.32
N VAL A 118 14.00 -11.45 15.46
CA VAL A 118 13.77 -10.02 15.25
C VAL A 118 13.28 -9.34 16.53
N TRP A 119 12.25 -9.88 17.18
CA TRP A 119 11.71 -9.29 18.41
C TRP A 119 12.70 -9.36 19.58
N ASN A 120 13.38 -10.48 19.75
CA ASN A 120 14.42 -10.66 20.77
C ASN A 120 15.54 -9.64 20.59
N TYR A 121 15.91 -9.31 19.36
CA TYR A 121 16.92 -8.29 19.07
C TYR A 121 16.40 -6.86 19.35
N LEU A 122 15.17 -6.54 18.90
CA LEU A 122 14.58 -5.21 19.07
C LEU A 122 14.29 -4.87 20.53
N LEU A 123 13.90 -5.85 21.35
CA LEU A 123 13.54 -5.68 22.75
C LEU A 123 14.70 -5.89 23.72
N LYS A 124 15.93 -6.02 23.21
CA LYS A 124 17.12 -6.10 24.05
C LYS A 124 17.54 -4.69 24.47
N GLU A 125 17.72 -4.47 25.77
CA GLU A 125 18.20 -3.18 26.31
C GLU A 125 19.66 -2.92 25.95
N ASP A 126 20.51 -3.96 26.04
CA ASP A 126 21.94 -3.89 25.73
C ASP A 126 22.30 -4.80 24.55
N TRP A 127 22.94 -4.24 23.53
CA TRP A 127 23.46 -5.02 22.41
C TRP A 127 24.81 -5.67 22.72
N ALA A 128 25.10 -6.77 22.03
CA ALA A 128 26.38 -7.46 22.16
C ALA A 128 27.53 -6.51 21.74
N GLY A 129 28.53 -6.36 22.60
CA GLY A 129 29.66 -5.44 22.36
C GLY A 129 29.63 -4.13 23.14
N GLY A 130 28.68 -3.94 24.06
CA GLY A 130 28.72 -2.85 25.04
C GLY A 130 28.01 -1.55 24.62
N GLY A 131 27.03 -1.63 23.71
CA GLY A 131 26.18 -0.50 23.32
C GLY A 131 24.77 -0.66 23.87
N GLN A 132 24.20 0.41 24.41
CA GLN A 132 22.78 0.46 24.74
C GLN A 132 21.95 0.58 23.46
N ASN A 133 20.84 -0.14 23.41
CA ASN A 133 19.87 -0.05 22.32
C ASN A 133 19.14 1.31 22.40
N PRO A 134 19.42 2.24 21.48
CA PRO A 134 18.85 3.59 21.51
C PRO A 134 17.35 3.60 21.16
N PHE A 135 16.80 2.46 20.72
CA PHE A 135 15.41 2.30 20.32
C PHE A 135 14.63 1.42 21.29
N TYR A 136 15.20 1.04 22.44
CA TYR A 136 14.54 0.12 23.38
C TYR A 136 13.14 0.59 23.78
N GLU A 137 12.98 1.85 24.24
CA GLU A 137 11.69 2.39 24.67
C GLU A 137 10.63 2.41 23.56
N ILE A 138 11.01 2.86 22.35
CA ILE A 138 10.08 2.88 21.21
C ILE A 138 9.74 1.46 20.75
N ASN A 139 10.69 0.53 20.80
CA ASN A 139 10.46 -0.87 20.45
C ASN A 139 9.50 -1.56 21.44
N GLN A 140 9.52 -1.22 22.73
CA GLN A 140 8.52 -1.68 23.69
C GLN A 140 7.12 -1.21 23.29
N THR A 141 6.98 0.05 22.88
CA THR A 141 5.70 0.61 22.40
C THR A 141 5.25 -0.08 21.11
N LEU A 142 6.17 -0.37 20.19
CA LEU A 142 5.88 -1.12 18.97
C LEU A 142 5.46 -2.57 19.27
N ALA A 143 6.08 -3.23 20.24
CA ALA A 143 5.67 -4.58 20.64
C ALA A 143 4.23 -4.62 21.15
N ILE A 144 3.81 -3.58 21.90
CA ILE A 144 2.42 -3.43 22.33
C ILE A 144 1.49 -3.27 21.12
N LEU A 145 1.84 -2.39 20.17
CA LEU A 145 1.05 -2.18 18.94
C LEU A 145 0.88 -3.48 18.14
N TYR A 146 1.97 -4.22 17.91
CA TYR A 146 1.95 -5.47 17.18
C TYR A 146 1.20 -6.58 17.92
N LYS A 147 1.25 -6.59 19.26
CA LYS A 147 0.48 -7.51 20.11
C LYS A 147 -1.02 -7.24 20.01
N ASP A 148 -1.44 -5.98 20.11
CA ASP A 148 -2.86 -5.63 20.00
C ASP A 148 -3.39 -6.01 18.61
N ALA A 149 -2.64 -5.72 17.56
CA ALA A 149 -2.97 -6.07 16.18
C ALA A 149 -2.93 -7.59 15.86
N ALA A 150 -2.51 -8.42 16.82
CA ALA A 150 -2.52 -9.87 16.75
C ALA A 150 -3.62 -10.51 17.63
N GLY A 151 -4.53 -9.69 18.18
CA GLY A 151 -5.66 -10.16 19.00
C GLY A 151 -5.34 -10.35 20.47
N GLY A 152 -4.28 -9.71 20.98
CA GLY A 152 -4.00 -9.63 22.42
C GLY A 152 -3.55 -10.95 23.07
N GLU A 153 -3.67 -12.10 22.41
CA GLU A 153 -3.13 -13.40 22.82
C GLU A 153 -1.61 -13.44 22.68
N CYS A 154 -0.94 -12.63 23.52
CA CYS A 154 0.44 -12.86 23.90
C CYS A 154 0.42 -13.09 25.40
N PRO A 155 0.75 -14.30 25.89
CA PRO A 155 0.63 -14.61 27.30
C PRO A 155 1.45 -13.59 28.09
N VAL A 156 0.82 -12.95 29.08
CA VAL A 156 1.49 -12.04 30.00
C VAL A 156 2.53 -12.86 30.77
N ILE A 157 3.82 -12.79 30.40
CA ILE A 157 4.86 -13.55 31.09
C ILE A 157 6.13 -12.73 31.28
N HIS A 158 6.60 -12.77 32.53
CA HIS A 158 7.85 -12.31 33.12
C HIS A 158 9.17 -12.72 32.43
N ASP A 159 9.13 -13.36 31.25
CA ASP A 159 10.31 -13.93 30.58
C ASP A 159 10.33 -13.52 29.08
N PRO A 160 11.22 -12.59 28.69
CA PRO A 160 11.34 -12.08 27.32
C PRO A 160 11.69 -13.13 26.26
N THR A 161 12.13 -14.33 26.64
CA THR A 161 12.65 -15.35 25.71
C THR A 161 11.58 -16.27 25.10
N LYS A 162 10.30 -16.10 25.47
CA LYS A 162 9.16 -16.92 24.99
C LYS A 162 8.07 -16.08 24.33
N GLN A 163 8.45 -15.25 23.37
CA GLN A 163 7.49 -14.48 22.57
C GLN A 163 7.18 -15.20 21.26
N THR A 164 5.90 -15.25 20.88
CA THR A 164 5.49 -15.30 19.46
C THR A 164 4.46 -14.20 19.26
N CYS A 165 4.91 -12.98 18.93
CA CYS A 165 4.04 -11.88 18.46
C CYS A 165 3.76 -12.02 16.94
N ALA A 166 3.82 -13.25 16.43
CA ALA A 166 4.02 -13.55 15.02
C ALA A 166 2.67 -13.68 14.31
N GLY A 167 2.22 -12.59 13.68
CA GLY A 167 1.07 -12.66 12.77
C GLY A 167 0.57 -11.32 12.24
N SER A 168 0.76 -10.23 12.99
CA SER A 168 0.20 -8.92 12.62
C SER A 168 0.99 -8.24 11.50
N ARG A 169 0.26 -7.63 10.57
CA ARG A 169 0.83 -6.89 9.43
C ARG A 169 0.05 -5.60 9.23
N PHE A 170 0.77 -4.50 9.14
CA PHE A 170 0.18 -3.20 8.87
C PHE A 170 0.26 -2.86 7.38
N GLY A 171 -0.73 -2.12 6.91
CA GLY A 171 -0.84 -1.65 5.54
C GLY A 171 -1.61 -0.33 5.48
N CYS A 172 -1.91 0.13 4.26
CA CYS A 172 -2.81 1.26 4.11
C CYS A 172 -4.23 0.86 4.52
N TRP A 173 -4.92 1.73 5.26
CA TRP A 173 -6.28 1.46 5.76
C TRP A 173 -7.30 1.26 4.64
N THR A 174 -7.02 1.71 3.41
CA THR A 174 -7.87 1.52 2.21
C THR A 174 -7.62 0.19 1.47
N CYS A 175 -6.75 -0.70 1.99
CA CYS A 175 -6.35 -1.91 1.28
C CYS A 175 -7.47 -2.95 1.19
N THR A 176 -7.98 -3.18 -0.02
CA THR A 176 -9.04 -4.18 -0.33
C THR A 176 -8.51 -5.50 -0.87
N VAL A 177 -7.19 -5.70 -0.85
CA VAL A 177 -6.55 -6.90 -1.44
C VAL A 177 -6.69 -8.13 -0.55
N VAL A 178 -6.66 -7.92 0.77
CA VAL A 178 -7.08 -8.91 1.76
C VAL A 178 -8.59 -8.87 1.88
N ASP A 179 -9.21 -9.96 2.31
CA ASP A 179 -10.66 -9.95 2.48
C ASP A 179 -11.04 -9.12 3.71
N VAL A 180 -10.45 -9.46 4.86
CA VAL A 180 -10.57 -8.73 6.14
C VAL A 180 -9.21 -8.17 6.52
N ASP A 181 -9.18 -6.93 7.00
CA ASP A 181 -8.01 -6.37 7.67
C ASP A 181 -8.03 -6.76 9.15
N SER A 182 -7.55 -7.98 9.45
CA SER A 182 -7.57 -8.51 10.81
C SER A 182 -6.79 -7.63 11.78
N SER A 183 -5.62 -7.13 11.38
CA SER A 183 -4.81 -6.29 12.28
C SER A 183 -5.52 -4.98 12.67
N LEU A 184 -6.20 -4.32 11.73
CA LEU A 184 -7.00 -3.15 12.05
C LEU A 184 -8.19 -3.50 12.96
N ARG A 185 -8.88 -4.62 12.71
CA ARG A 185 -10.02 -5.06 13.52
C ARG A 185 -9.61 -5.44 14.94
N GLU A 186 -8.53 -6.19 15.11
CA GLU A 186 -8.00 -6.53 16.45
C GLU A 186 -7.53 -5.29 17.22
N MET A 187 -6.96 -4.29 16.53
CA MET A 187 -6.63 -3.00 17.18
C MET A 187 -7.87 -2.27 17.69
N ILE A 188 -8.95 -2.24 16.90
CA ILE A 188 -10.24 -1.66 17.32
C ILE A 188 -10.78 -2.42 18.54
N ASP A 189 -10.78 -3.75 18.47
CA ASP A 189 -11.31 -4.64 19.51
C ASP A 189 -10.48 -4.59 20.81
N SER A 190 -9.18 -4.27 20.72
CA SER A 190 -8.33 -4.07 21.89
C SER A 190 -8.81 -2.94 22.81
N GLY A 191 -9.59 -1.99 22.27
CA GLY A 191 -10.20 -0.90 23.04
C GLY A 191 -9.20 0.02 23.74
N ARG A 192 -7.94 0.03 23.32
CA ARG A 192 -6.90 0.86 23.96
C ARG A 192 -7.25 2.33 23.78
N GLU A 193 -7.28 3.08 24.89
CA GLU A 193 -7.66 4.50 24.91
C GLU A 193 -6.79 5.38 24.00
N SER A 194 -5.51 5.02 23.80
CA SER A 194 -4.62 5.74 22.88
C SER A 194 -4.97 5.55 21.41
N TYR A 195 -5.81 4.56 21.07
CA TYR A 195 -6.33 4.39 19.72
C TYR A 195 -7.64 5.17 19.62
N SER A 196 -7.77 6.01 18.59
CA SER A 196 -9.05 6.65 18.26
C SER A 196 -10.00 5.60 17.69
N VAL A 197 -10.55 4.73 18.55
CA VAL A 197 -11.33 3.54 18.18
C VAL A 197 -12.50 3.89 17.25
N ASP A 198 -13.21 4.98 17.51
CA ASP A 198 -14.30 5.45 16.66
C ASP A 198 -13.84 5.82 15.24
N ASN A 199 -12.69 6.50 15.14
CA ASN A 199 -12.09 6.85 13.85
C ASN A 199 -11.61 5.61 13.11
N LEU A 200 -10.90 4.71 13.79
CA LEU A 200 -10.41 3.46 13.19
C LEU A 200 -11.57 2.58 12.70
N SER A 201 -12.64 2.46 13.49
CA SER A 201 -13.85 1.71 13.11
C SER A 201 -14.47 2.30 11.85
N SER A 202 -14.55 3.62 11.79
CA SER A 202 -15.09 4.33 10.64
C SER A 202 -14.27 4.15 9.36
N LEU A 203 -12.94 4.16 9.48
CA LEU A 203 -12.04 3.90 8.36
C LEU A 203 -12.16 2.44 7.90
N ALA A 204 -12.25 1.50 8.84
CA ALA A 204 -12.41 0.07 8.55
C ALA A 204 -13.74 -0.20 7.82
N ASP A 205 -14.84 0.41 8.27
CA ASP A 205 -16.16 0.24 7.66
C ASP A 205 -16.23 0.87 6.27
N PHE A 206 -15.60 2.03 6.06
CA PHE A 206 -15.48 2.61 4.72
C PHE A 206 -14.67 1.72 3.79
N ARG A 207 -13.58 1.13 4.27
CA ARG A 207 -12.77 0.17 3.51
C ARG A 207 -13.57 -1.08 3.15
N ASP A 208 -14.38 -1.60 4.06
CA ASP A 208 -15.22 -2.77 3.79
C ASP A 208 -16.30 -2.45 2.76
N LEU A 209 -16.90 -1.27 2.83
CA LEU A 209 -17.80 -0.75 1.82
C LEU A 209 -17.12 -0.68 0.44
N LEU A 210 -15.88 -0.17 0.34
CA LEU A 210 -15.11 -0.16 -0.91
C LEU A 210 -14.88 -1.56 -1.49
N ARG A 211 -14.70 -2.58 -0.63
CA ARG A 211 -14.57 -3.99 -1.05
C ARG A 211 -15.91 -4.53 -1.54
N ASP A 212 -16.97 -4.33 -0.78
CA ASP A 212 -18.29 -4.95 -0.98
C ASP A 212 -18.99 -4.37 -2.21
N GLU A 213 -18.90 -3.05 -2.39
CA GLU A 213 -19.52 -2.35 -3.52
C GLU A 213 -18.68 -2.45 -4.82
N ARG A 214 -17.51 -3.11 -4.80
CA ARG A 214 -16.53 -3.14 -5.91
C ARG A 214 -17.08 -3.73 -7.21
N ASN A 215 -17.83 -4.82 -7.10
CA ASN A 215 -18.26 -5.63 -8.25
C ASN A 215 -19.79 -5.61 -8.45
N LEU A 216 -20.50 -4.74 -7.73
CA LEU A 216 -21.93 -4.55 -7.94
C LEU A 216 -22.19 -4.06 -9.38
N PRO A 217 -23.02 -4.77 -10.17
CA PRO A 217 -23.26 -4.42 -11.58
C PRO A 217 -23.69 -2.97 -11.81
N GLU A 218 -24.51 -2.42 -10.93
CA GLU A 218 -25.00 -1.03 -10.93
C GLU A 218 -23.90 0.02 -10.74
N ASN A 219 -22.80 -0.37 -10.07
CA ASN A 219 -21.65 0.50 -9.86
C ASN A 219 -20.68 0.45 -11.03
N ARG A 220 -20.87 -0.45 -12.01
CA ARG A 220 -19.90 -0.74 -13.07
C ARG A 220 -20.45 -0.45 -14.46
N VAL A 221 -19.66 0.25 -15.26
CA VAL A 221 -19.97 0.46 -16.68
C VAL A 221 -19.82 -0.87 -17.42
N GLN A 222 -20.87 -1.32 -18.09
CA GLN A 222 -20.87 -2.57 -18.86
C GLN A 222 -20.48 -2.31 -20.31
N GLY A 223 -19.64 -3.16 -20.86
CA GLY A 223 -19.35 -3.25 -22.30
C GLY A 223 -18.47 -2.16 -22.89
N ARG A 224 -17.97 -1.22 -22.09
CA ARG A 224 -17.03 -0.20 -22.55
C ARG A 224 -16.07 0.27 -21.48
N ASN A 225 -14.93 0.77 -21.92
CA ASN A 225 -14.01 1.49 -21.05
C ASN A 225 -14.40 2.98 -20.92
N ARG A 226 -13.65 3.68 -20.08
CA ARG A 226 -13.79 5.12 -19.83
C ARG A 226 -13.74 5.98 -21.10
N ARG A 227 -12.95 5.58 -22.10
CA ARG A 227 -12.79 6.27 -23.39
C ARG A 227 -13.81 5.82 -24.45
N GLY A 228 -14.87 5.12 -24.06
CA GLY A 228 -15.93 4.66 -24.97
C GLY A 228 -15.56 3.49 -25.88
N ARG A 229 -14.38 2.88 -25.73
CA ARG A 229 -14.02 1.67 -26.50
C ARG A 229 -14.77 0.46 -25.95
N ILE A 230 -15.36 -0.33 -26.85
CA ILE A 230 -16.09 -1.54 -26.52
C ILE A 230 -15.13 -2.55 -25.87
N LEU A 231 -15.58 -3.17 -24.79
CA LEU A 231 -14.85 -4.23 -24.09
C LEU A 231 -15.55 -5.56 -24.36
N VAL A 232 -14.84 -6.47 -24.99
CA VAL A 232 -15.27 -7.86 -25.21
C VAL A 232 -14.21 -8.78 -24.60
N GLN A 233 -14.66 -9.74 -23.80
CA GLN A 233 -13.79 -10.73 -23.19
C GLN A 233 -13.36 -11.79 -24.21
N ARG A 234 -12.38 -12.62 -23.86
CA ARG A 234 -11.87 -13.68 -24.74
C ARG A 234 -12.92 -14.74 -25.09
N ASP A 235 -13.91 -14.92 -24.23
CA ASP A 235 -15.03 -15.85 -24.40
C ASP A 235 -16.23 -15.22 -25.15
N GLY A 236 -16.10 -13.96 -25.62
CA GLY A 236 -17.17 -13.23 -26.31
C GLY A 236 -18.16 -12.53 -25.38
N SER A 237 -18.02 -12.67 -24.05
CA SER A 237 -18.89 -11.98 -23.10
C SER A 237 -18.56 -10.47 -23.00
N VAL A 238 -19.52 -9.71 -22.48
CA VAL A 238 -19.40 -8.27 -22.27
C VAL A 238 -18.35 -7.99 -21.20
N GLY A 239 -17.33 -7.20 -21.54
CA GLY A 239 -16.30 -6.79 -20.58
C GLY A 239 -16.80 -5.73 -19.61
N VAL A 240 -16.27 -5.73 -18.38
CA VAL A 240 -16.64 -4.76 -17.34
C VAL A 240 -15.63 -3.62 -17.31
N GLY A 241 -16.14 -2.40 -17.42
CA GLY A 241 -15.37 -1.16 -17.41
C GLY A 241 -15.12 -0.59 -16.01
N SER A 242 -14.91 0.73 -15.99
CA SER A 242 -14.71 1.53 -14.79
C SER A 242 -15.99 1.63 -13.94
N TYR A 243 -15.86 2.22 -12.76
CA TYR A 243 -17.02 2.67 -12.00
C TYR A 243 -17.88 3.67 -12.78
N THR A 244 -19.19 3.63 -12.57
CA THR A 244 -20.14 4.62 -13.11
C THR A 244 -19.86 6.01 -12.53
N ILE A 245 -20.25 7.07 -13.24
CA ILE A 245 -20.05 8.43 -12.75
C ILE A 245 -20.86 8.69 -11.47
N ASP A 246 -22.05 8.11 -11.36
CA ASP A 246 -22.92 8.26 -10.18
C ASP A 246 -22.31 7.61 -8.95
N TYR A 247 -21.77 6.39 -9.11
CA TYR A 247 -21.06 5.73 -8.02
C TYR A 247 -19.81 6.49 -7.59
N ARG A 248 -19.04 7.02 -8.55
CA ARG A 248 -17.87 7.87 -8.27
C ARG A 248 -18.23 9.13 -7.47
N LYS A 249 -19.30 9.83 -7.83
CA LYS A 249 -19.82 11.00 -7.07
C LYS A 249 -20.26 10.62 -5.66
N LYS A 250 -20.96 9.49 -5.52
CA LYS A 250 -21.40 8.95 -4.23
C LYS A 250 -20.20 8.61 -3.33
N LEU A 251 -19.15 8.00 -3.88
CA LEU A 251 -17.92 7.72 -3.14
C LEU A 251 -17.20 8.99 -2.70
N LEU A 252 -17.08 10.00 -3.57
CA LEU A 252 -16.46 11.28 -3.21
C LEU A 252 -17.20 11.94 -2.03
N THR A 253 -18.53 11.95 -2.09
CA THR A 253 -19.38 12.52 -1.03
C THR A 253 -19.14 11.80 0.29
N ARG A 254 -19.24 10.46 0.30
CA ARG A 254 -18.99 9.65 1.50
C ARG A 254 -17.57 9.82 2.06
N LEU A 255 -16.57 10.02 1.20
CA LEU A 255 -15.18 10.22 1.63
C LEU A 255 -14.99 11.59 2.29
N ILE A 256 -15.62 12.65 1.75
CA ILE A 256 -15.59 13.99 2.36
C ILE A 256 -16.30 13.96 3.71
N GLU A 257 -17.47 13.33 3.80
CA GLU A 257 -18.21 13.15 5.08
C GLU A 257 -17.38 12.36 6.10
N LEU A 258 -16.67 11.32 5.66
CA LEU A 258 -15.76 10.54 6.51
C LEU A 258 -14.59 11.42 7.01
N GLN A 259 -13.97 12.20 6.13
CA GLN A 259 -12.89 13.14 6.46
C GLN A 259 -13.33 14.16 7.52
N GLU A 260 -14.50 14.79 7.34
CA GLU A 260 -15.06 15.73 8.32
C GLU A 260 -15.29 15.08 9.68
N ARG A 261 -15.77 13.83 9.68
CA ARG A 261 -16.08 13.09 10.90
C ARG A 261 -14.85 12.61 11.66
N VAL A 262 -13.80 12.17 10.96
CA VAL A 262 -12.56 11.73 11.62
C VAL A 262 -11.65 12.90 12.00
N GLY A 263 -11.78 14.05 11.33
CA GLY A 263 -10.98 15.26 11.59
C GLY A 263 -9.59 15.26 10.96
N ASP A 264 -9.29 14.29 10.10
CA ASP A 264 -8.01 14.12 9.39
C ASP A 264 -8.19 14.32 7.89
N THR A 265 -7.15 14.82 7.21
CA THR A 265 -7.14 14.93 5.75
C THR A 265 -6.98 13.54 5.11
N LEU A 266 -8.09 12.98 4.63
CA LEU A 266 -8.13 11.71 3.89
C LEU A 266 -8.03 11.92 2.37
N ILE A 267 -8.47 13.07 1.87
CA ILE A 267 -8.38 13.50 0.48
C ILE A 267 -8.04 14.99 0.42
N THR A 268 -7.09 15.36 -0.43
CA THR A 268 -6.65 16.76 -0.57
C THR A 268 -7.51 17.54 -1.57
N ASP A 269 -7.53 18.87 -1.44
CA ASP A 269 -8.19 19.75 -2.41
C ASP A 269 -7.62 19.61 -3.83
N GLU A 270 -6.34 19.28 -3.93
CA GLU A 270 -5.66 19.01 -5.19
C GLU A 270 -6.18 17.71 -5.85
N GLU A 271 -6.34 16.64 -5.06
CA GLU A 271 -6.97 15.40 -5.53
C GLU A 271 -8.42 15.64 -5.97
N VAL A 272 -9.20 16.39 -5.18
CA VAL A 272 -10.60 16.75 -5.51
C VAL A 272 -10.67 17.52 -6.82
N SER A 273 -9.83 18.55 -6.97
CA SER A 273 -9.76 19.35 -8.20
C SER A 273 -9.40 18.49 -9.40
N ARG A 274 -8.42 17.59 -9.25
CA ARG A 274 -8.02 16.67 -10.32
C ARG A 274 -9.11 15.67 -10.68
N ILE A 275 -9.87 15.17 -9.70
CA ILE A 275 -11.03 14.30 -9.92
C ILE A 275 -12.08 15.00 -10.79
N TYR A 276 -12.43 16.25 -10.47
CA TYR A 276 -13.39 17.01 -11.26
C TYR A 276 -12.91 17.28 -12.69
N GLN A 277 -11.63 17.60 -12.88
CA GLN A 277 -11.04 17.74 -14.22
C GLN A 277 -11.18 16.45 -15.03
N ILE A 278 -10.81 15.30 -14.46
CA ILE A 278 -10.90 14.00 -15.13
C ILE A 278 -12.34 13.69 -15.56
N TRP A 279 -13.33 14.04 -14.74
CA TRP A 279 -14.74 13.85 -15.08
C TRP A 279 -15.19 14.78 -16.20
N ALA A 280 -14.78 16.05 -16.19
CA ALA A 280 -15.09 17.00 -17.25
C ALA A 280 -14.49 16.57 -18.60
N GLU A 281 -13.21 16.18 -18.60
CA GLU A 281 -12.50 15.61 -19.76
C GLU A 281 -13.24 14.37 -20.30
N GLU A 282 -13.64 13.46 -19.42
CA GLU A 282 -14.35 12.22 -19.81
C GLU A 282 -15.71 12.50 -20.47
N GLN A 283 -16.48 13.44 -19.92
CA GLN A 283 -17.78 13.81 -20.50
C GLN A 283 -17.61 14.46 -21.87
N ALA A 284 -16.62 15.35 -22.03
CA ALA A 284 -16.31 15.96 -23.32
C ALA A 284 -15.90 14.91 -24.35
N ASP A 285 -15.01 13.98 -24.00
CA ASP A 285 -14.57 12.89 -24.87
C ASP A 285 -15.75 12.01 -25.32
N LEU A 286 -16.66 11.66 -24.40
CA LEU A 286 -17.83 10.84 -24.72
C LEU A 286 -18.83 11.57 -25.61
N ALA A 287 -19.02 12.88 -25.41
CA ALA A 287 -19.89 13.69 -26.27
C ALA A 287 -19.36 13.74 -27.71
N LEU A 288 -18.05 13.99 -27.89
CA LEU A 288 -17.40 13.99 -29.20
C LEU A 288 -17.47 12.62 -29.90
N LEU A 289 -17.35 11.52 -29.14
CA LEU A 289 -17.52 10.18 -29.69
C LEU A 289 -18.95 9.90 -30.15
N LEU A 290 -19.95 10.40 -29.43
CA LEU A 290 -21.35 10.25 -29.80
C LEU A 290 -21.66 11.04 -31.08
N GLU A 291 -21.19 12.28 -31.17
CA GLU A 291 -21.32 13.13 -32.35
C GLU A 291 -20.76 12.44 -33.61
N ARG A 292 -19.53 11.90 -33.52
CA ARG A 292 -18.90 11.16 -34.63
C ARG A 292 -19.68 9.93 -35.07
N LYS A 293 -20.32 9.21 -34.14
CA LYS A 293 -21.16 8.04 -34.48
C LYS A 293 -22.42 8.45 -35.22
N LEU A 294 -23.07 9.52 -34.76
CA LEU A 294 -24.23 10.10 -35.41
C LEU A 294 -23.88 10.58 -36.84
N GLU A 295 -22.72 11.20 -37.03
CA GLU A 295 -22.22 11.60 -38.35
C GLU A 295 -21.89 10.41 -39.26
N ALA A 296 -21.39 9.31 -38.69
CA ALA A 296 -21.08 8.08 -39.43
C ALA A 296 -22.32 7.24 -39.80
N GLY A 297 -23.50 7.58 -39.27
CA GLY A 297 -24.73 6.81 -39.47
C GLY A 297 -24.76 5.48 -38.70
N GLU A 298 -23.96 5.36 -37.63
CA GLU A 298 -23.89 4.20 -36.74
C GLU A 298 -24.73 4.36 -35.46
#